data_AF-A0A7Y5V2Z9-F1
#
_entry.id   AF-A0A7Y5V2Z9-F1
#
_cell.length_a   1.000
_cell.length_b   1.000
_cell.length_c   1.000
_cell.angle_alpha   90.00
_cell.angle_beta   90.00
_cell.angle_gamma   90.00
#
_symmetry.space_group_name_H-M   'P 1'
#
loop_
_entity.id
_entity.type
_entity.pdbx_description
1 polymer ?
#
loop_
_entity_poly.entity_id
_entity_poly.type
_entity_poly.pdbx_seq_one_letter_code
_entity_poly.pdbx_strand_id
1 'polypeptide(L)'
;MTTYSIYHFFAKLIDSRSELLASAPLEEIPVLNEQNFFSCINPAQYPDRVIRVNADRSRYSGGELIELKDARSYSVSSFNSTIPTGRKRLDTFLTPRILAQMEAAGDPLEALPVREAYYVVRGRSREHTKVCITHGSFFETIPVEALIRGAFAQVIDERLGTSLDEETKSKIIELFTDQSDFSQSRSVENASVRLRFRVMTEVRPEGNILNSGLYPEIGDDTLNLIVPLHEPDEAEVLVKLAQEALAERFTQVRTVRIKHPFNGWFIVFQCPLESARHHDS
;
A
#
# COMPACT_ATOMS: atom_id res chain seq x y z
N MET A 1 16.99 -17.98 13.51
CA MET A 1 17.04 -16.99 12.42
C MET A 1 15.79 -16.13 12.51
N THR A 2 15.91 -14.82 12.35
CA THR A 2 14.75 -13.92 12.30
C THR A 2 14.08 -14.07 10.95
N THR A 3 12.76 -14.27 10.93
CA THR A 3 11.96 -14.38 9.70
C THR A 3 11.22 -13.06 9.47
N TYR A 4 11.17 -12.62 8.21
CA TYR A 4 10.56 -11.37 7.79
C TYR A 4 9.39 -11.63 6.84
N SER A 5 8.27 -10.98 7.07
CA SER A 5 7.17 -10.89 6.11
C SER A 5 6.17 -9.83 6.58
N ILE A 6 5.18 -9.54 5.75
CA ILE A 6 4.04 -8.71 6.15
C ILE A 6 3.30 -9.26 7.38
N TYR A 7 3.24 -10.59 7.55
CA TYR A 7 2.62 -11.21 8.72
C TYR A 7 3.45 -11.01 9.99
N HIS A 8 4.78 -11.11 9.90
CA HIS A 8 5.66 -10.79 11.03
C HIS A 8 5.63 -9.29 11.35
N PHE A 9 5.51 -8.44 10.33
CA PHE A 9 5.31 -7.00 10.52
C PHE A 9 4.00 -6.71 11.25
N PHE A 10 2.90 -7.35 10.83
CA PHE A 10 1.62 -7.26 11.53
C PHE A 10 1.72 -7.75 12.98
N ALA A 11 2.42 -8.86 13.24
CA ALA A 11 2.67 -9.35 14.60
C ALA A 11 3.42 -8.33 15.48
N LYS A 12 4.44 -7.64 14.93
CA LYS A 12 5.14 -6.55 15.64
C LYS A 12 4.20 -5.37 15.92
N LEU A 13 3.31 -5.03 14.99
CA LEU A 13 2.32 -3.98 15.20
C LEU A 13 1.26 -4.35 16.24
N ILE A 14 0.90 -5.64 16.37
CA ILE A 14 0.06 -6.12 17.47
C ILE A 14 0.75 -5.87 18.82
N ASP A 15 2.05 -6.17 18.92
CA ASP A 15 2.83 -5.95 20.15
C ASP A 15 2.96 -4.47 20.53
N SER A 16 3.00 -3.59 19.53
CA SER A 16 3.11 -2.13 19.67
C SER A 16 1.80 -1.38 19.42
N ARG A 17 0.63 -2.04 19.57
CA ARG A 17 -0.67 -1.44 19.20
C ARG A 17 -1.02 -0.14 19.92
N SER A 18 -0.53 0.04 21.15
CA SER A 18 -0.70 1.30 21.90
C SER A 18 0.01 2.49 21.25
N GLU A 19 1.13 2.25 20.55
CA GLU A 19 1.85 3.29 19.81
C GLU A 19 1.02 3.79 18.61
N LEU A 20 0.20 2.93 18.02
CA LEU A 20 -0.67 3.28 16.89
C LEU A 20 -1.80 4.24 17.27
N LEU A 21 -2.20 4.23 18.54
CA LEU A 21 -3.18 5.16 19.13
C LEU A 21 -2.58 6.53 19.45
N ALA A 22 -1.25 6.67 19.45
CA ALA A 22 -0.59 7.95 19.71
C ALA A 22 -1.01 9.01 18.67
N SER A 23 -0.99 10.27 19.10
CA SER A 23 -1.24 11.42 18.22
C SER A 23 -0.11 11.68 17.21
N ALA A 24 1.07 11.10 17.45
CA ALA A 24 2.23 11.21 16.56
C ALA A 24 1.91 10.68 15.14
N PRO A 25 2.46 11.30 14.07
CA PRO A 25 2.39 10.78 12.71
C PRO A 25 2.92 9.35 12.59
N LEU A 26 2.46 8.57 11.61
CA LEU A 26 2.90 7.18 11.43
C LEU A 26 4.43 7.10 11.23
N GLU A 27 5.02 8.08 10.56
CA GLU A 27 6.45 8.14 10.28
C GLU A 27 7.31 8.21 11.55
N GLU A 28 6.75 8.68 12.66
CA GLU A 28 7.44 8.89 13.94
C GLU A 28 7.26 7.71 14.91
N ILE A 29 6.40 6.74 14.58
CA ILE A 29 6.12 5.60 15.47
C ILE A 29 7.37 4.69 15.58
N PRO A 30 7.85 4.37 16.80
CA PRO A 30 9.06 3.57 17.00
C PRO A 30 9.06 2.22 16.27
N VAL A 31 8.00 1.42 16.39
CA VAL A 31 7.92 0.11 15.71
C VAL A 31 8.01 0.22 14.18
N LEU A 32 7.59 1.35 13.60
CA LEU A 32 7.70 1.65 12.18
C LEU A 32 9.12 2.12 11.77
N ASN A 33 10.04 2.25 12.72
CA ASN A 33 11.41 2.75 12.49
C ASN A 33 12.50 1.74 12.93
N GLU A 34 12.15 0.47 13.13
CA GLU A 34 13.10 -0.57 13.54
C GLU A 34 14.06 -0.98 12.41
N GLN A 35 15.31 -0.52 12.50
CA GLN A 35 16.40 -0.77 11.53
C GLN A 35 16.73 -2.27 11.31
N ASN A 36 16.41 -3.12 12.28
CA ASN A 36 16.66 -4.56 12.19
C ASN A 36 15.58 -5.32 11.41
N PHE A 37 14.43 -4.68 11.17
CA PHE A 37 13.30 -5.28 10.44
C PHE A 37 13.23 -4.80 8.99
N PHE A 38 13.59 -3.53 8.76
CA PHE A 38 13.59 -2.94 7.43
C PHE A 38 14.97 -2.93 6.79
N SER A 39 15.04 -3.15 5.47
CA SER A 39 16.24 -2.97 4.65
C SER A 39 16.39 -1.53 4.16
N CYS A 40 15.29 -0.76 4.17
CA CYS A 40 15.31 0.67 3.89
C CYS A 40 14.24 1.41 4.70
N ILE A 41 14.58 2.62 5.15
CA ILE A 41 13.70 3.57 5.84
C ILE A 41 13.87 4.94 5.17
N ASN A 42 12.84 5.41 4.47
CA ASN A 42 12.90 6.62 3.66
C ASN A 42 11.60 7.44 3.73
N PRO A 43 11.36 8.22 4.80
CA PRO A 43 10.09 8.94 5.00
C PRO A 43 9.79 10.04 3.97
N ALA A 44 10.74 10.38 3.09
CA ALA A 44 10.59 11.47 2.13
C ALA A 44 10.25 10.99 0.71
N GLN A 45 10.38 9.69 0.42
CA GLN A 45 10.17 9.17 -0.93
C GLN A 45 9.76 7.70 -0.87
N TYR A 46 8.78 7.34 -1.70
CA TYR A 46 8.34 5.96 -1.84
C TYR A 46 9.49 5.01 -2.25
N PRO A 47 9.58 3.81 -1.63
CA PRO A 47 8.73 3.33 -0.55
C PRO A 47 9.20 3.92 0.79
N ASP A 48 8.26 4.13 1.73
CA ASP A 48 8.63 4.66 3.04
C ASP A 48 9.46 3.64 3.81
N ARG A 49 9.12 2.35 3.71
CA ARG A 49 9.88 1.24 4.30
C ARG A 49 9.96 0.06 3.35
N VAL A 50 11.00 -0.75 3.50
CA VAL A 50 11.13 -2.04 2.80
C VAL A 50 11.43 -3.11 3.83
N ILE A 51 10.59 -4.14 3.93
CA ILE A 51 10.84 -5.28 4.82
C ILE A 51 12.07 -6.04 4.32
N ARG A 52 12.94 -6.50 5.22
CA ARG A 52 14.11 -7.31 4.83
C ARG A 52 13.69 -8.58 4.09
N VAL A 53 14.53 -9.03 3.16
CA VAL A 53 14.35 -10.34 2.51
C VAL A 53 14.87 -11.46 3.40
N ASN A 54 14.21 -12.62 3.35
CA ASN A 54 14.73 -13.81 4.01
C ASN A 54 15.84 -14.46 3.15
N ALA A 55 16.80 -15.08 3.83
CA ALA A 55 17.82 -15.91 3.18
C ALA A 55 17.17 -17.16 2.56
N ASP A 56 16.32 -17.83 3.33
CA ASP A 56 15.46 -18.93 2.88
C ASP A 56 14.06 -18.36 2.55
N ARG A 57 13.72 -18.37 1.27
CA ARG A 57 12.49 -17.78 0.72
C ARG A 57 11.43 -18.82 0.42
N SER A 58 11.62 -20.06 0.85
CA SER A 58 10.69 -21.16 0.59
C SER A 58 9.29 -20.89 1.12
N ARG A 59 9.16 -20.12 2.21
CA ARG A 59 7.90 -19.88 2.89
C ARG A 59 7.48 -18.43 2.96
N TYR A 60 8.43 -17.56 3.30
CA TYR A 60 8.23 -16.12 3.29
C TYR A 60 9.37 -15.51 2.49
N SER A 61 9.07 -14.72 1.47
CA SER A 61 10.11 -13.97 0.77
C SER A 61 10.67 -12.84 1.63
N GLY A 62 9.83 -12.22 2.46
CA GLY A 62 10.06 -10.86 2.93
C GLY A 62 10.06 -9.87 1.76
N GLY A 63 10.75 -8.74 1.93
CA GLY A 63 10.96 -7.77 0.86
C GLY A 63 9.82 -6.78 0.63
N GLU A 64 8.67 -6.93 1.28
CA GLU A 64 7.47 -6.15 0.98
C GLU A 64 7.71 -4.64 1.13
N LEU A 65 7.14 -3.87 0.20
CA LEU A 65 7.23 -2.41 0.15
C LEU A 65 6.12 -1.81 1.00
N ILE A 66 6.42 -0.84 1.85
CA ILE A 66 5.44 -0.18 2.71
C ILE A 66 5.37 1.31 2.38
N GLU A 67 4.16 1.82 2.19
CA GLU A 67 3.85 3.26 2.18
C GLU A 67 2.91 3.58 3.36
N LEU A 68 3.17 4.70 4.02
CA LEU A 68 2.41 5.17 5.18
C LEU A 68 1.37 6.19 4.72
N LYS A 69 0.13 6.01 5.18
CA LYS A 69 -1.00 6.90 4.89
C LYS A 69 -1.69 7.24 6.19
N ASP A 70 -1.45 8.44 6.69
CA ASP A 70 -2.08 8.93 7.92
C ASP A 70 -3.11 10.02 7.61
N ALA A 71 -4.29 9.93 8.23
CA ALA A 71 -5.39 10.87 8.06
C ALA A 71 -6.10 11.17 9.38
N ARG A 72 -6.65 12.39 9.49
CA ARG A 72 -7.47 12.85 10.63
C ARG A 72 -8.97 12.56 10.47
N SER A 73 -9.32 11.76 9.48
CA SER A 73 -10.68 11.28 9.20
C SER A 73 -10.59 9.83 8.71
N TYR A 74 -11.72 9.15 8.54
CA TYR A 74 -11.80 7.87 7.83
C TYR A 74 -11.73 8.08 6.32
N SER A 75 -10.59 8.58 5.86
CA SER A 75 -10.23 8.73 4.46
C SER A 75 -8.81 8.25 4.23
N VAL A 76 -8.51 7.85 3.01
CA VAL A 76 -7.15 7.51 2.60
C VAL A 76 -6.51 8.75 1.98
N SER A 77 -5.38 9.18 2.55
CA SER A 77 -4.59 10.30 2.00
C SER A 77 -4.12 10.00 0.57
N SER A 78 -4.02 11.03 -0.28
CA SER A 78 -3.69 10.87 -1.69
C SER A 78 -2.34 10.17 -1.93
N PHE A 79 -2.22 9.49 -3.08
CA PHE A 79 -0.96 8.93 -3.53
C PHE A 79 -0.23 9.94 -4.41
N ASN A 80 0.74 10.63 -3.81
CA ASN A 80 1.46 11.73 -4.47
C ASN A 80 2.79 11.29 -5.12
N SER A 81 3.29 10.12 -4.73
CA SER A 81 4.61 9.62 -5.12
C SER A 81 4.53 8.53 -6.19
N THR A 82 3.54 7.64 -6.11
CA THR A 82 3.32 6.56 -7.08
C THR A 82 1.83 6.26 -7.21
N ILE A 83 1.43 5.71 -8.36
CA ILE A 83 0.09 5.11 -8.51
C ILE A 83 0.10 3.80 -7.70
N PRO A 84 -0.91 3.53 -6.86
CA PRO A 84 -0.90 2.34 -6.04
C PRO A 84 -1.07 1.08 -6.89
N THR A 85 -0.20 0.10 -6.66
CA THR A 85 -0.21 -1.20 -7.35
C THR A 85 0.06 -2.29 -6.33
N GLY A 86 -0.45 -3.50 -6.56
CA GLY A 86 -0.19 -4.66 -5.69
C GLY A 86 1.26 -5.11 -5.76
N ARG A 87 1.87 -5.03 -6.94
CA ARG A 87 3.26 -5.42 -7.17
C ARG A 87 4.02 -4.31 -7.85
N LYS A 88 5.31 -4.17 -7.54
CA LYS A 88 6.20 -3.23 -8.22
C LYS A 88 7.54 -3.85 -8.52
N ARG A 89 8.08 -3.52 -9.69
CA ARG A 89 9.44 -3.86 -10.08
C ARG A 89 10.38 -2.75 -9.61
N LEU A 90 11.40 -3.11 -8.85
CA LEU A 90 12.24 -2.16 -8.14
C LEU A 90 13.06 -1.23 -9.05
N ASP A 91 13.51 -1.73 -10.19
CA ASP A 91 14.31 -0.96 -11.16
C ASP A 91 13.55 0.20 -11.82
N THR A 92 12.21 0.24 -11.72
CA THR A 92 11.40 1.27 -12.38
C THR A 92 11.21 2.53 -11.55
N PHE A 93 11.47 2.50 -10.24
CA PHE A 93 11.13 3.62 -9.35
C PHE A 93 12.13 3.89 -8.23
N LEU A 94 13.03 2.95 -7.91
CA LEU A 94 14.01 3.16 -6.84
C LEU A 94 15.13 4.13 -7.26
N THR A 95 15.55 4.96 -6.31
CA THR A 95 16.73 5.82 -6.49
C THR A 95 18.00 5.10 -6.09
N PRO A 96 19.18 5.52 -6.60
CA PRO A 96 20.47 4.94 -6.18
C PRO A 96 20.68 4.95 -4.66
N ARG A 97 20.15 5.97 -3.97
CA ARG A 97 20.21 6.08 -2.51
C ARG A 97 19.42 4.97 -1.79
N ILE A 98 18.26 4.59 -2.32
CA ILE A 98 17.44 3.53 -1.73
C ILE A 98 18.09 2.17 -2.00
N LEU A 99 18.57 1.95 -3.23
CA LEU A 99 19.29 0.72 -3.61
C LEU A 99 20.50 0.49 -2.71
N ALA A 100 21.32 1.51 -2.47
CA ALA A 100 22.50 1.38 -1.60
C ALA A 100 22.15 1.01 -0.15
N GLN A 101 21.02 1.49 0.40
CA GLN A 101 20.57 1.10 1.74
C GLN A 101 20.17 -0.37 1.79
N MET A 102 19.41 -0.82 0.78
CA MET A 102 18.97 -2.21 0.67
C MET A 102 20.16 -3.16 0.52
N GLU A 103 21.11 -2.84 -0.36
CA GLU A 103 22.34 -3.61 -0.54
C GLU A 103 23.14 -3.72 0.76
N ALA A 104 23.33 -2.62 1.49
CA ALA A 104 24.02 -2.61 2.79
C ALA A 104 23.31 -3.47 3.85
N ALA A 105 21.99 -3.67 3.71
CA ALA A 105 21.19 -4.54 4.57
C ALA A 105 21.18 -6.02 4.14
N GLY A 106 21.90 -6.39 3.07
CA GLY A 106 21.91 -7.74 2.50
C GLY A 106 20.70 -8.04 1.62
N ASP A 107 20.07 -7.00 1.06
CA ASP A 107 18.86 -7.07 0.24
C ASP A 107 19.14 -6.54 -1.18
N PRO A 108 19.98 -7.22 -1.99
CA PRO A 108 20.32 -6.76 -3.33
C PRO A 108 19.11 -6.81 -4.27
N LEU A 109 19.11 -5.96 -5.30
CA LEU A 109 18.01 -5.85 -6.27
C LEU A 109 17.62 -7.19 -6.90
N GLU A 110 18.61 -8.01 -7.23
CA GLU A 110 18.48 -9.30 -7.91
C GLU A 110 17.89 -10.38 -7.00
N ALA A 111 17.92 -10.18 -5.68
CA ALA A 111 17.30 -11.10 -4.74
C ALA A 111 15.79 -11.20 -5.01
N LEU A 112 15.11 -10.05 -5.09
CA LEU A 112 13.67 -10.00 -5.29
C LEU A 112 13.31 -8.74 -6.09
N PRO A 113 13.39 -8.80 -7.44
CA PRO A 113 13.25 -7.62 -8.30
C PRO A 113 11.80 -7.13 -8.41
N VAL A 114 10.81 -8.00 -8.14
CA VAL A 114 9.39 -7.66 -8.09
C VAL A 114 8.87 -7.96 -6.70
N ARG A 115 8.25 -6.98 -6.06
CA ARG A 115 7.82 -7.07 -4.66
C ARG A 115 6.37 -6.67 -4.48
N GLU A 116 5.71 -7.30 -3.52
CA GLU A 116 4.38 -6.91 -3.07
C GLU A 116 4.47 -5.54 -2.36
N ALA A 117 3.46 -4.70 -2.59
CA ALA A 117 3.34 -3.39 -1.97
C ALA A 117 2.14 -3.36 -1.02
N TYR A 118 2.36 -2.81 0.15
CA TYR A 118 1.37 -2.63 1.20
C TYR A 118 1.33 -1.18 1.65
N TYR A 119 0.17 -0.79 2.14
CA TYR A 119 -0.14 0.56 2.59
C TYR A 119 -0.60 0.49 4.03
N VAL A 120 0.13 1.12 4.95
CA VAL A 120 -0.34 1.28 6.33
C VAL A 120 -1.23 2.51 6.37
N VAL A 121 -2.52 2.28 6.29
CA VAL A 121 -3.56 3.32 6.29
C VAL A 121 -4.09 3.48 7.70
N ARG A 122 -3.82 4.62 8.33
CA ARG A 122 -4.42 5.02 9.60
C ARG A 122 -5.39 6.17 9.37
N GLY A 123 -6.63 5.99 9.81
CA GLY A 123 -7.60 7.06 9.91
C GLY A 123 -8.15 7.16 11.32
N ARG A 124 -8.46 8.39 11.72
CA ARG A 124 -9.04 8.72 13.03
C ARG A 124 -10.37 9.41 12.81
N SER A 125 -11.44 8.96 13.43
CA SER A 125 -12.77 9.59 13.32
C SER A 125 -13.36 9.72 14.71
N ARG A 126 -13.57 10.96 15.15
CA ARG A 126 -13.95 11.26 16.54
C ARG A 126 -12.92 10.64 17.50
N GLU A 127 -13.34 9.73 18.36
CA GLU A 127 -12.50 9.04 19.35
C GLU A 127 -11.98 7.68 18.83
N HIS A 128 -12.38 7.27 17.63
CA HIS A 128 -12.05 5.96 17.08
C HIS A 128 -10.86 6.00 16.12
N THR A 129 -10.06 4.94 16.14
CA THR A 129 -8.93 4.76 15.22
C THR A 129 -9.05 3.45 14.45
N LYS A 130 -8.82 3.50 13.14
CA LYS A 130 -8.64 2.30 12.31
C LYS A 130 -7.26 2.32 11.71
N VAL A 131 -6.56 1.19 11.80
CA VAL A 131 -5.29 0.95 11.12
C VAL A 131 -5.44 -0.26 10.21
N CYS A 132 -5.18 -0.07 8.92
CA CYS A 132 -5.30 -1.10 7.90
C CYS A 132 -3.99 -1.22 7.12
N ILE A 133 -3.28 -2.32 7.29
CA ILE A 133 -2.18 -2.75 6.42
C ILE A 133 -2.81 -3.40 5.19
N THR A 134 -2.92 -2.64 4.11
CA THR A 134 -3.71 -3.00 2.95
C THR A 134 -2.80 -3.36 1.79
N HIS A 135 -2.97 -4.55 1.23
CA HIS A 135 -2.27 -4.92 0.01
C HIS A 135 -2.63 -3.98 -1.16
N GLY A 136 -1.66 -3.63 -1.99
CA GLY A 136 -1.85 -2.63 -3.05
C GLY A 136 -2.86 -3.01 -4.13
N SER A 137 -3.13 -4.31 -4.31
CA SER A 137 -4.18 -4.77 -5.23
C SER A 137 -5.58 -4.31 -4.81
N PHE A 138 -5.76 -3.92 -3.55
CA PHE A 138 -7.01 -3.30 -3.11
C PHE A 138 -7.33 -2.00 -3.87
N PHE A 139 -6.30 -1.20 -4.16
CA PHE A 139 -6.43 0.05 -4.90
C PHE A 139 -6.26 -0.15 -6.42
N GLU A 140 -5.49 -1.16 -6.84
CA GLU A 140 -5.26 -1.51 -8.25
C GLU A 140 -6.40 -2.38 -8.80
N THR A 141 -7.50 -1.72 -9.17
CA THR A 141 -8.67 -2.37 -9.77
C THR A 141 -8.55 -2.56 -11.29
N ILE A 142 -7.69 -1.76 -11.92
CA ILE A 142 -7.34 -1.84 -13.34
C ILE A 142 -5.83 -1.58 -13.49
N PRO A 143 -5.20 -2.03 -14.59
CA PRO A 143 -3.80 -1.71 -14.87
C PRO A 143 -3.55 -0.20 -14.92
N VAL A 144 -2.36 0.22 -14.48
CA VAL A 144 -1.92 1.63 -14.48
C VAL A 144 -2.07 2.27 -15.87
N GLU A 145 -1.69 1.53 -16.91
CA GLU A 145 -1.82 1.97 -18.30
C GLU A 145 -3.27 2.31 -18.65
N ALA A 146 -4.21 1.42 -18.29
CA ALA A 146 -5.64 1.61 -18.56
C ALA A 146 -6.21 2.80 -17.77
N LEU A 147 -5.75 3.02 -16.53
CA LEU A 147 -6.15 4.16 -15.72
C LEU A 147 -5.73 5.49 -16.37
N ILE A 148 -4.47 5.60 -16.78
CA ILE A 148 -3.92 6.80 -17.43
C ILE A 148 -4.64 7.02 -18.77
N ARG A 149 -4.77 5.96 -19.58
CA ARG A 149 -5.48 5.97 -20.86
C ARG A 149 -6.91 6.49 -20.71
N GLY A 150 -7.65 5.97 -19.74
CA GLY A 150 -9.03 6.38 -19.47
C GLY A 150 -9.15 7.85 -19.05
N ALA A 151 -8.24 8.32 -18.19
CA ALA A 151 -8.22 9.71 -17.76
C ALA A 151 -7.95 10.69 -18.92
N PHE A 152 -6.99 10.38 -19.79
CA PHE A 152 -6.71 11.23 -20.97
C PHE A 152 -7.82 11.14 -22.02
N ALA A 153 -8.40 9.95 -22.24
CA ALA A 153 -9.53 9.79 -23.14
C ALA A 153 -10.69 10.69 -22.75
N GLN A 154 -11.03 10.74 -21.46
CA GLN A 154 -12.07 11.61 -20.93
C GLN A 154 -11.79 13.09 -21.21
N VAL A 155 -10.57 13.58 -20.97
CA VAL A 155 -10.21 14.99 -21.25
C VAL A 155 -10.33 15.31 -22.74
N ILE A 156 -9.90 14.40 -23.61
CA ILE A 156 -10.01 14.60 -25.06
C ILE A 156 -11.48 14.61 -25.49
N ASP A 157 -12.30 13.71 -24.96
CA ASP A 157 -13.74 13.66 -25.24
C ASP A 157 -14.46 14.94 -24.78
N GLU A 158 -14.15 15.43 -23.58
CA GLU A 158 -14.75 16.65 -23.04
C GLU A 158 -14.35 17.92 -23.80
N ARG A 159 -13.14 17.97 -24.37
CA ARG A 159 -12.61 19.16 -25.03
C ARG A 159 -12.78 19.17 -26.54
N LEU A 160 -12.68 18.00 -27.16
CA LEU A 160 -12.64 17.86 -28.62
C LEU A 160 -13.85 17.09 -29.13
N GLY A 161 -14.52 16.25 -28.34
CA GLY A 161 -15.69 15.49 -28.76
C GLY A 161 -15.48 14.82 -30.12
N THR A 162 -16.35 15.11 -31.08
CA THR A 162 -16.29 14.57 -32.47
C THR A 162 -15.41 15.38 -33.43
N SER A 163 -14.66 16.38 -32.94
CA SER A 163 -13.81 17.23 -33.80
C SER A 163 -12.52 16.56 -34.27
N LEU A 164 -12.14 15.44 -33.64
CA LEU A 164 -11.08 14.56 -34.09
C LEU A 164 -11.68 13.25 -34.57
N ASP A 165 -11.10 12.66 -35.61
CA ASP A 165 -11.39 11.28 -35.97
C ASP A 165 -10.83 10.31 -34.92
N GLU A 166 -11.44 9.13 -34.82
CA GLU A 166 -11.09 8.12 -33.81
C GLU A 166 -9.65 7.60 -33.94
N GLU A 167 -9.07 7.61 -35.15
CA GLU A 167 -7.69 7.17 -35.35
C GLU A 167 -6.71 8.19 -34.76
N THR A 168 -6.91 9.48 -35.04
CA THR A 168 -6.11 10.57 -34.45
C THR A 168 -6.26 10.61 -32.94
N LYS A 169 -7.49 10.47 -32.43
CA LYS A 169 -7.76 10.42 -31.00
C LYS A 169 -7.01 9.26 -30.32
N SER A 170 -7.06 8.07 -30.92
CA SER A 170 -6.37 6.89 -30.39
C SER A 170 -4.86 7.07 -30.33
N LYS A 171 -4.25 7.65 -31.39
CA LYS A 171 -2.81 7.95 -31.40
C LYS A 171 -2.39 8.94 -30.32
N ILE A 172 -3.19 9.98 -30.08
CA ILE A 172 -2.93 10.96 -29.03
C ILE A 172 -2.99 10.28 -27.65
N ILE A 173 -4.03 9.49 -27.41
CA ILE A 173 -4.20 8.76 -26.15
C ILE A 173 -2.99 7.85 -25.91
N GLU A 174 -2.56 7.07 -26.90
CA GLU A 174 -1.41 6.18 -26.79
C GLU A 174 -0.12 6.92 -26.44
N LEU A 175 0.11 8.10 -27.03
CA LEU A 175 1.29 8.93 -26.72
C LEU A 175 1.36 9.40 -25.26
N PHE A 176 0.22 9.52 -24.58
CA PHE A 176 0.16 9.97 -23.18
C PHE A 176 -0.01 8.85 -22.17
N THR A 177 -0.01 7.61 -22.64
CA THR A 177 -0.34 6.44 -21.80
C THR A 177 0.88 5.94 -21.01
N ASP A 178 2.11 6.14 -21.49
CA ASP A 178 3.32 5.78 -20.76
C ASP A 178 3.69 6.83 -19.70
N GLN A 179 3.72 6.42 -18.44
CA GLN A 179 4.07 7.29 -17.31
C GLN A 179 5.50 7.84 -17.37
N SER A 180 6.43 7.10 -17.97
CA SER A 180 7.82 7.51 -18.11
C SER A 180 7.98 8.73 -19.02
N ASP A 181 7.09 8.91 -19.99
CA ASP A 181 7.16 10.01 -20.97
C ASP A 181 6.81 11.37 -20.37
N PHE A 182 5.92 11.42 -19.38
CA PHE A 182 5.48 12.68 -18.77
C PHE A 182 6.06 12.95 -17.37
N SER A 183 6.64 11.95 -16.70
CA SER A 183 7.21 12.13 -15.36
C SER A 183 8.56 12.89 -15.31
N GLN A 184 9.17 13.12 -16.48
CA GLN A 184 10.44 13.84 -16.63
C GLN A 184 10.27 15.36 -16.50
N SER A 185 11.30 16.02 -15.95
CA SER A 185 11.37 17.48 -15.93
C SER A 185 11.76 18.01 -17.31
N ARG A 186 10.91 18.85 -17.89
CA ARG A 186 11.13 19.51 -19.17
C ARG A 186 11.53 20.96 -18.94
N SER A 187 12.55 21.41 -19.67
CA SER A 187 12.93 22.83 -19.72
C SER A 187 12.27 23.43 -20.96
N VAL A 188 11.59 24.56 -20.78
CA VAL A 188 11.01 25.32 -21.88
C VAL A 188 11.90 26.55 -22.07
N GLU A 189 12.30 26.82 -23.31
CA GLU A 189 13.12 27.98 -23.62
C GLU A 189 12.43 29.27 -23.13
N ASN A 190 13.20 30.18 -22.53
CA ASN A 190 12.73 31.42 -21.90
C ASN A 190 11.83 31.24 -20.65
N ALA A 191 11.60 30.02 -20.17
CA ALA A 191 10.99 29.81 -18.86
C ALA A 191 12.05 29.84 -17.74
N SER A 192 11.78 30.59 -16.67
CA SER A 192 12.62 30.60 -15.45
C SER A 192 12.38 29.38 -14.55
N VAL A 193 11.53 28.45 -14.97
CA VAL A 193 11.12 27.26 -14.22
C VAL A 193 11.14 26.02 -15.10
N ARG A 194 11.32 24.86 -14.48
CA ARG A 194 11.16 23.56 -15.14
C ARG A 194 9.78 23.02 -14.88
N LEU A 195 9.15 22.48 -15.92
CA LEU A 195 7.85 21.83 -15.80
C LEU A 195 8.06 20.34 -15.55
N ARG A 196 7.30 19.77 -14.61
CA ARG A 196 7.28 18.32 -14.37
C ARG A 196 5.84 17.90 -14.16
N PHE A 197 5.34 16.98 -14.98
CA PHE A 197 4.03 16.40 -14.73
C PHE A 197 4.15 15.26 -13.72
N ARG A 198 3.17 15.17 -12.83
CA ARG A 198 3.00 14.06 -11.90
C ARG A 198 1.55 13.64 -11.95
N VAL A 199 1.31 12.34 -11.94
CA VAL A 199 -0.02 11.78 -11.73
C VAL A 199 -0.17 11.58 -10.23
N MET A 200 -1.16 12.27 -9.66
CA MET A 200 -1.61 12.04 -8.29
C MET A 200 -2.93 11.26 -8.37
N THR A 201 -3.08 10.24 -7.55
CA THR A 201 -4.32 9.47 -7.49
C THR A 201 -4.97 9.64 -6.13
N GLU A 202 -6.27 9.86 -6.15
CA GLU A 202 -7.11 9.94 -4.97
C GLU A 202 -8.01 8.71 -4.87
N VAL A 203 -8.30 8.31 -3.65
CA VAL A 203 -9.13 7.14 -3.38
C VAL A 203 -10.60 7.53 -3.50
N ARG A 204 -11.31 6.86 -4.41
CA ARG A 204 -12.78 6.93 -4.48
C ARG A 204 -13.43 6.28 -3.26
N PRO A 205 -14.71 6.58 -2.94
CA PRO A 205 -15.39 5.96 -1.80
C PRO A 205 -15.28 4.45 -1.74
N GLU A 206 -15.35 3.77 -2.90
CA GLU A 206 -15.25 2.32 -3.02
C GLU A 206 -13.85 1.80 -2.66
N GLY A 207 -12.79 2.55 -2.96
CA GLY A 207 -11.42 2.19 -2.56
C GLY A 207 -11.06 2.65 -1.14
N ASN A 208 -11.96 3.33 -0.43
CA ASN A 208 -11.68 3.81 0.92
C ASN A 208 -11.88 2.69 1.93
N ILE A 209 -10.81 1.96 2.24
CA ILE A 209 -10.84 0.81 3.16
C ILE A 209 -11.35 1.15 4.58
N LEU A 210 -11.30 2.43 4.96
CA LEU A 210 -11.77 2.89 6.26
C LEU A 210 -13.29 3.14 6.31
N ASN A 211 -13.98 3.07 5.17
CA ASN A 211 -15.39 3.35 5.06
C ASN A 211 -16.24 2.24 5.71
N SER A 212 -16.71 2.47 6.94
CA SER A 212 -17.55 1.53 7.69
C SER A 212 -18.87 1.17 6.99
N GLY A 213 -19.37 1.99 6.06
CA GLY A 213 -20.59 1.69 5.31
C GLY A 213 -20.37 0.66 4.19
N LEU A 214 -19.18 0.67 3.58
CA LEU A 214 -18.81 -0.27 2.52
C LEU A 214 -18.07 -1.51 3.04
N TYR A 215 -17.34 -1.35 4.15
CA TYR A 215 -16.55 -2.39 4.79
C TYR A 215 -16.94 -2.53 6.27
N PRO A 216 -18.19 -2.91 6.59
CA PRO A 216 -18.68 -3.00 7.97
C PRO A 216 -17.98 -4.07 8.81
N GLU A 217 -17.30 -5.04 8.18
CA GLU A 217 -16.54 -6.08 8.87
C GLU A 217 -15.26 -5.55 9.51
N ILE A 218 -14.76 -4.41 9.05
CA ILE A 218 -13.62 -3.69 9.63
C ILE A 218 -14.14 -2.75 10.71
N GLY A 219 -13.99 -3.17 11.97
CA GLY A 219 -14.46 -2.46 13.15
C GLY A 219 -13.66 -1.20 13.44
N ASP A 220 -14.27 -0.31 14.22
CA ASP A 220 -13.55 0.79 14.88
C ASP A 220 -12.58 0.24 15.94
N ASP A 221 -11.51 0.97 16.21
CA ASP A 221 -10.47 0.62 17.20
C ASP A 221 -9.79 -0.72 16.91
N THR A 222 -9.48 -0.94 15.63
CA THR A 222 -8.85 -2.18 15.15
C THR A 222 -7.60 -1.94 14.32
N LEU A 223 -6.69 -2.91 14.40
CA LEU A 223 -5.54 -3.11 13.55
C LEU A 223 -5.84 -4.29 12.61
N ASN A 224 -5.70 -4.07 11.31
CA ASN A 224 -6.13 -5.00 10.27
C ASN A 224 -5.00 -5.27 9.29
N LEU A 225 -4.75 -6.54 8.97
CA LEU A 225 -3.96 -6.94 7.80
C LEU A 225 -4.91 -7.48 6.73
N ILE A 226 -4.84 -6.90 5.55
CA ILE A 226 -5.80 -7.12 4.45
C ILE A 226 -5.02 -7.65 3.25
N VAL A 227 -5.30 -8.89 2.89
CA VAL A 227 -4.57 -9.65 1.86
C VAL A 227 -5.55 -10.11 0.78
N PRO A 228 -5.20 -10.03 -0.51
CA PRO A 228 -6.06 -10.53 -1.57
C PRO A 228 -6.39 -12.01 -1.37
N LEU A 229 -7.60 -12.38 -1.75
CA LEU A 229 -8.07 -13.75 -1.80
C LEU A 229 -8.57 -14.00 -3.23
N HIS A 230 -7.68 -14.55 -4.06
CA HIS A 230 -7.98 -14.79 -5.48
C HIS A 230 -8.85 -16.04 -5.63
N GLU A 231 -8.52 -17.09 -4.88
CA GLU A 231 -9.21 -18.38 -4.93
C GLU A 231 -9.72 -18.80 -3.53
N PRO A 232 -10.87 -19.50 -3.42
CA PRO A 232 -11.40 -19.93 -2.12
C PRO A 232 -10.43 -20.78 -1.29
N ASP A 233 -9.66 -21.66 -1.93
CA ASP A 233 -8.73 -22.59 -1.30
C ASP A 233 -7.45 -21.90 -0.79
N GLU A 234 -7.16 -20.70 -1.29
CA GLU A 234 -6.02 -19.89 -0.85
C GLU A 234 -6.20 -19.42 0.60
N ALA A 235 -7.45 -19.28 1.07
CA ALA A 235 -7.73 -18.80 2.42
C ALA A 235 -7.08 -19.67 3.51
N GLU A 236 -7.08 -20.99 3.36
CA GLU A 236 -6.45 -21.89 4.33
C GLU A 236 -4.93 -21.70 4.38
N VAL A 237 -4.30 -21.45 3.23
CA VAL A 237 -2.87 -21.19 3.14
C VAL A 237 -2.53 -19.86 3.83
N LEU A 238 -3.28 -18.79 3.55
CA LEU A 238 -3.07 -17.49 4.16
C LEU A 238 -3.29 -17.53 5.68
N VAL A 239 -4.29 -18.28 6.15
CA VAL A 239 -4.52 -18.48 7.59
C VAL A 239 -3.37 -19.24 8.23
N LYS A 240 -2.85 -20.31 7.60
CA LYS A 240 -1.68 -21.05 8.11
C LYS A 240 -0.43 -20.17 8.19
N LEU A 241 -0.18 -19.35 7.17
CA LEU A 241 0.92 -18.38 7.18
C LEU A 241 0.78 -17.37 8.33
N ALA A 242 -0.42 -16.81 8.50
CA ALA A 242 -0.68 -15.89 9.61
C ALA A 242 -0.52 -16.58 10.97
N GLN A 243 -1.06 -17.78 11.16
CA GLN A 243 -0.95 -18.55 12.39
C GLN A 243 0.49 -18.78 12.82
N GLU A 244 1.35 -19.14 11.88
CA GLU A 244 2.77 -19.39 12.17
C GLU A 244 3.53 -18.10 12.50
N ALA A 245 3.30 -17.04 11.73
CA ALA A 245 4.00 -15.77 11.93
C ALA A 245 3.55 -15.06 13.22
N LEU A 246 2.28 -15.17 13.59
CA LEU A 246 1.72 -14.54 14.79
C LEU A 246 1.90 -15.41 16.05
N ALA A 247 2.03 -16.72 15.89
CA ALA A 247 2.07 -17.70 16.98
C ALA A 247 0.89 -17.49 17.94
N GLU A 248 1.14 -17.42 19.24
CA GLU A 248 0.12 -17.21 20.29
C GLU A 248 -0.75 -15.96 20.06
N ARG A 249 -0.23 -14.94 19.37
CA ARG A 249 -0.99 -13.70 19.07
C ARG A 249 -2.18 -13.96 18.16
N PHE A 250 -2.15 -15.05 17.38
CA PHE A 250 -3.24 -15.40 16.48
C PHE A 250 -4.56 -15.65 17.24
N THR A 251 -4.50 -16.03 18.52
CA THR A 251 -5.69 -16.19 19.38
C THR A 251 -6.45 -14.87 19.60
N GLN A 252 -5.79 -13.73 19.41
CA GLN A 252 -6.38 -12.38 19.51
C GLN A 252 -6.87 -11.85 18.15
N VAL A 253 -6.71 -12.64 17.08
CA VAL A 253 -7.03 -12.23 15.72
C VAL A 253 -8.33 -12.87 15.26
N ARG A 254 -9.30 -12.02 14.95
CA ARG A 254 -10.50 -12.41 14.23
C ARG A 254 -10.22 -12.40 12.73
N THR A 255 -10.53 -13.51 12.06
CA THR A 255 -10.43 -13.59 10.60
C THR A 255 -11.81 -13.33 9.99
N VAL A 256 -11.90 -12.37 9.07
CA VAL A 256 -13.12 -12.07 8.29
C VAL A 256 -12.78 -11.95 6.81
N ARG A 257 -13.80 -11.95 5.95
CA ARG A 257 -13.66 -11.73 4.51
C ARG A 257 -14.44 -10.48 4.13
N ILE A 258 -13.90 -9.69 3.21
CA ILE A 258 -14.55 -8.52 2.63
C ILE A 258 -14.52 -8.64 1.10
N LYS A 259 -15.49 -8.03 0.42
CA LYS A 259 -15.54 -7.96 -1.04
C LYS A 259 -15.37 -6.51 -1.48
N HIS A 260 -14.32 -6.25 -2.25
CA HIS A 260 -14.13 -4.93 -2.84
C HIS A 260 -15.12 -4.71 -4.00
N PRO A 261 -15.80 -3.55 -4.12
CA PRO A 261 -16.84 -3.33 -5.13
C PRO A 261 -16.39 -3.52 -6.60
N PHE A 262 -15.14 -3.15 -6.90
CA PHE A 262 -14.55 -3.25 -8.24
C PHE A 262 -13.44 -4.29 -8.36
N ASN A 263 -13.28 -5.17 -7.37
CA ASN A 263 -12.24 -6.19 -7.38
C ASN A 263 -12.78 -7.50 -6.80
N GLY A 264 -11.90 -8.39 -6.37
CA GLY A 264 -12.23 -9.66 -5.75
C GLY A 264 -12.44 -9.60 -4.24
N TRP A 265 -12.27 -10.77 -3.63
CA TRP A 265 -12.32 -10.96 -2.20
C TRP A 265 -10.97 -10.65 -1.56
N PHE A 266 -11.02 -10.25 -0.29
CA PHE A 266 -9.86 -10.08 0.57
C PHE A 266 -10.13 -10.78 1.90
N ILE A 267 -9.08 -11.35 2.48
CA ILE A 267 -9.08 -11.85 3.84
C ILE A 267 -8.54 -10.76 4.76
N VAL A 268 -9.18 -10.57 5.91
CA VAL A 268 -8.81 -9.58 6.92
C VAL A 268 -8.49 -10.31 8.21
N PHE A 269 -7.25 -10.11 8.67
CA PHE A 269 -6.81 -10.48 10.02
C PHE A 269 -6.97 -9.25 10.90
N GLN A 270 -7.96 -9.26 11.77
CA GLN A 270 -8.36 -8.10 12.59
C GLN A 270 -8.04 -8.34 14.06
N CYS A 271 -7.36 -7.39 14.70
CA CYS A 271 -7.05 -7.38 16.13
C CYS A 271 -7.51 -6.05 16.76
N PRO A 272 -8.09 -6.05 17.97
CA PRO A 272 -8.37 -4.81 18.70
C PRO A 272 -7.08 -3.98 18.97
N LEU A 273 -7.16 -2.66 18.86
CA LEU A 273 -6.09 -1.73 19.23
C LEU A 273 -5.98 -1.55 20.75
N GLU A 274 -7.11 -1.56 21.45
CA GLU A 274 -7.11 -1.66 22.91
C GLU A 274 -6.98 -3.13 23.31
N SER A 275 -6.06 -3.44 24.23
CA SER A 275 -6.12 -4.71 24.96
C SER A 275 -7.50 -4.81 25.60
N ALA A 276 -8.22 -5.92 25.40
CA ALA A 276 -9.51 -6.13 26.04
C ALA A 276 -9.40 -5.71 27.51
N ARG A 277 -10.06 -4.61 27.88
CA ARG A 277 -10.15 -4.22 29.28
C ARG A 277 -10.81 -5.42 29.93
N HIS A 278 -10.09 -6.13 30.81
CA HIS A 278 -10.77 -6.98 31.76
C HIS A 278 -11.72 -6.04 32.50
N HIS A 279 -13.00 -6.13 32.15
CA HIS A 279 -14.07 -5.62 32.98
C HIS A 279 -14.05 -6.49 34.23
N ASP A 280 -13.11 -6.19 35.13
CA ASP A 280 -13.26 -6.50 36.54
C ASP A 280 -14.32 -5.53 37.04
N SER A 281 -15.56 -6.00 36.95
CA SER A 281 -16.74 -5.49 37.66
C SER A 281 -17.16 -6.53 38.68
#